data_AF-A0A143YLN5-F1
#
_entry.id   AF-A0A143YLN5-F1
#
_cell.length_a   1.000
_cell.length_b   1.000
_cell.length_c   1.000
_cell.angle_alpha   90.00
_cell.angle_beta   90.00
_cell.angle_gamma   90.00
#
_symmetry.space_group_name_H-M   'P 1'
#
loop_
_entity.id
_entity.type
_entity.pdbx_description
1 polymer ?
#
loop_
_entity_poly.entity_id
_entity_poly.type
_entity_poly.pdbx_seq_one_letter_code
_entity_poly.pdbx_strand_id
1 'polypeptide(L)'
;MHKKKLSGFLLVSTALLLVACQNPATDTTATEAATSSSQVQSATSKAGEQAASRTSSLEAAESAQAQSAASSSTTDAGAAADAAQTAEGTLIEQAKQTITQLTGYVESDVYLFIVEEVEGNEVTINVRENGPETASSVGFYRYDGSTGELLEMDVVTGEYTRHPAQY
;
A
#
# COMPACT_ATOMS: atom_id res chain seq x y z
N MET A 1 -12.03 -40.31 -34.84
CA MET A 1 -10.96 -41.31 -34.64
C MET A 1 -9.73 -40.88 -35.44
N HIS A 2 -8.65 -40.47 -34.77
CA HIS A 2 -7.24 -40.85 -35.02
C HIS A 2 -6.38 -40.11 -33.99
N LYS A 3 -5.66 -40.90 -33.21
CA LYS A 3 -4.82 -40.53 -32.08
C LYS A 3 -3.45 -40.11 -32.62
N LYS A 4 -2.77 -39.17 -31.97
CA LYS A 4 -1.29 -39.18 -31.89
C LYS A 4 -0.86 -38.58 -30.55
N LYS A 5 -0.44 -39.49 -29.66
CA LYS A 5 0.34 -39.21 -28.46
C LYS A 5 1.81 -39.15 -28.87
N LEU A 6 2.55 -38.14 -28.43
CA LEU A 6 4.01 -38.18 -28.22
C LEU A 6 4.21 -37.57 -26.81
N SER A 7 4.60 -38.30 -25.77
CA SER A 7 5.94 -38.85 -25.54
C SER A 7 6.96 -37.71 -25.67
N GLY A 8 7.37 -37.04 -24.60
CA GLY A 8 8.04 -37.58 -23.42
C GLY A 8 9.50 -37.14 -23.54
N PHE A 9 9.94 -36.20 -22.70
CA PHE A 9 11.36 -35.91 -22.55
C PHE A 9 11.75 -35.87 -21.08
N LEU A 10 12.79 -36.63 -20.80
CA LEU A 10 13.34 -37.01 -19.51
C LEU A 10 14.12 -35.86 -18.85
N LEU A 11 13.94 -35.80 -17.53
CA LEU A 11 14.93 -35.55 -16.47
C LEU A 11 16.33 -35.11 -16.91
N VAL A 12 16.78 -33.96 -16.38
CA VAL A 12 18.17 -33.78 -15.92
C VAL A 12 18.16 -33.08 -14.57
N SER A 13 18.49 -33.86 -13.54
CA SER A 13 18.90 -33.41 -12.21
C SER A 13 20.36 -32.96 -12.22
N THR A 14 20.68 -31.88 -11.51
CA THR A 14 21.94 -31.62 -10.76
C THR A 14 21.74 -30.31 -9.99
N ALA A 15 21.38 -30.34 -8.70
CA ALA A 15 22.21 -30.58 -7.52
C ALA A 15 23.33 -29.52 -7.31
N LEU A 16 23.07 -28.66 -6.30
CA LEU A 16 23.98 -28.04 -5.33
C LEU A 16 25.36 -27.54 -5.78
N LEU A 17 25.62 -26.25 -5.51
CA LEU A 17 26.80 -25.82 -4.74
C LEU A 17 26.46 -24.54 -3.96
N LEU A 18 26.29 -24.69 -2.63
CA LEU A 18 26.31 -23.62 -1.64
C LEU A 18 27.75 -23.10 -1.53
N VAL A 19 27.96 -21.81 -1.82
CA VAL A 19 29.19 -21.09 -1.43
C VAL A 19 28.94 -20.47 -0.07
N ALA A 20 29.72 -20.90 0.93
CA ALA A 20 29.78 -20.31 2.26
C ALA A 20 31.14 -19.65 2.48
N CYS A 21 31.12 -18.60 3.32
CA CYS A 21 32.23 -17.95 4.03
C CYS A 21 33.12 -17.00 3.19
N GLN A 22 33.47 -15.79 3.64
CA GLN A 22 33.82 -15.39 5.02
C GLN A 22 33.37 -13.95 5.35
N ASN A 23 32.78 -13.77 6.53
CA ASN A 23 32.81 -12.49 7.26
C ASN A 23 34.09 -12.45 8.10
N PRO A 24 34.93 -11.41 7.98
CA PRO A 24 35.81 -11.03 9.08
C PRO A 24 35.03 -10.16 10.08
N ALA A 25 34.84 -10.72 11.27
CA ALA A 25 34.59 -9.96 12.48
C ALA A 25 35.83 -9.09 12.78
N THR A 26 35.60 -7.84 13.15
CA THR A 26 36.53 -7.07 13.98
C THR A 26 35.74 -6.49 15.16
N ASP A 27 36.02 -7.09 16.32
CA ASP A 27 35.72 -6.60 17.66
C ASP A 27 36.50 -5.32 18.00
N THR A 28 36.04 -4.66 19.08
CA THR A 28 36.78 -3.77 20.01
C THR A 28 36.73 -2.28 19.61
N THR A 29 36.19 -1.34 20.41
CA THR A 29 36.39 -1.13 21.85
C THR A 29 35.25 -0.28 22.44
N ALA A 30 34.86 -0.61 23.67
CA ALA A 30 34.04 0.23 24.56
C ALA A 30 34.79 1.50 25.04
N THR A 31 34.03 2.50 25.50
CA THR A 31 34.18 3.16 26.83
C THR A 31 33.64 4.61 26.83
N GLU A 32 32.55 4.75 27.60
CA GLU A 32 32.19 5.80 28.58
C GLU A 32 32.28 7.28 28.18
N ALA A 33 31.15 7.98 28.08
CA ALA A 33 30.37 8.63 29.15
C ALA A 33 30.80 10.08 29.43
N ALA A 34 29.86 11.01 29.24
CA ALA A 34 29.80 12.24 30.02
C ALA A 34 28.35 12.74 30.07
N THR A 35 27.74 12.51 31.23
CA THR A 35 26.62 13.25 31.83
C THR A 35 26.73 14.76 31.66
N SER A 36 25.60 15.43 31.43
CA SER A 36 25.31 16.66 32.17
C SER A 36 23.80 16.87 32.36
N SER A 37 23.46 17.23 33.59
CA SER A 37 22.15 17.32 34.21
C SER A 37 21.65 18.76 34.25
N SER A 38 20.36 18.93 34.57
CA SER A 38 19.72 20.11 35.16
C SER A 38 19.36 21.25 34.18
N GLN A 39 18.18 21.87 34.22
CA GLN A 39 17.08 21.84 35.20
C GLN A 39 15.88 22.66 34.68
N VAL A 40 14.67 22.38 35.21
CA VAL A 40 13.48 23.24 35.51
C VAL A 40 13.12 24.43 34.58
N GLN A 41 11.86 24.82 34.32
CA GLN A 41 10.70 24.91 35.20
C GLN A 41 9.43 25.25 34.42
N SER A 42 8.32 24.87 35.05
CA SER A 42 6.90 25.07 34.80
C SER A 42 6.42 26.44 34.27
N ALA A 43 5.37 26.41 33.44
CA ALA A 43 4.23 27.32 33.58
C ALA A 43 2.94 26.69 33.02
N THR A 44 1.96 26.56 33.92
CA THR A 44 0.56 26.20 33.65
C THR A 44 -0.19 27.42 33.12
N SER A 45 -1.25 27.23 32.32
CA SER A 45 -2.59 27.78 32.59
C SER A 45 -3.58 27.46 31.46
N LYS A 46 -4.73 26.93 31.89
CA LYS A 46 -5.97 26.75 31.15
C LYS A 46 -6.60 28.10 30.71
N ALA A 47 -7.24 28.09 29.56
CA ALA A 47 -8.56 28.70 29.30
C ALA A 47 -9.09 28.01 28.02
N GLY A 48 -10.28 27.42 27.95
CA GLY A 48 -11.53 27.83 28.59
C GLY A 48 -12.47 28.33 27.50
N GLU A 49 -13.07 27.38 26.78
CA GLU A 49 -14.46 27.34 26.30
C GLU A 49 -15.21 28.62 25.85
N GLN A 50 -15.84 28.45 24.68
CA GLN A 50 -17.25 28.79 24.40
C GLN A 50 -17.60 30.25 24.06
N ALA A 51 -17.81 30.48 22.76
CA ALA A 51 -18.69 31.54 22.27
C ALA A 51 -19.80 30.90 21.41
N ALA A 52 -21.01 30.93 21.96
CA ALA A 52 -22.25 30.50 21.33
C ALA A 52 -22.93 31.64 20.57
N SER A 53 -23.90 31.24 19.74
CA SER A 53 -24.98 32.04 19.11
C SER A 53 -24.63 32.55 17.70
N ARG A 54 -25.44 32.34 16.66
CA ARG A 54 -26.88 32.63 16.60
C ARG A 54 -27.63 31.80 15.56
N THR A 55 -28.86 31.47 15.92
CA THR A 55 -29.96 30.96 15.10
C THR A 55 -30.33 31.89 13.94
N SER A 56 -30.71 31.32 12.79
CA SER A 56 -31.81 31.84 11.98
C SER A 56 -32.37 30.71 11.12
N SER A 57 -33.49 30.15 11.58
CA SER A 57 -34.47 29.42 10.78
C SER A 57 -35.23 30.40 9.89
N LEU A 58 -35.49 30.07 8.62
CA LEU A 58 -36.61 30.55 7.80
C LEU A 58 -36.81 29.63 6.58
N GLU A 59 -37.84 28.79 6.72
CA GLU A 59 -38.87 28.36 5.78
C GLU A 59 -38.62 28.11 4.27
N ALA A 60 -39.03 26.89 3.89
CA ALA A 60 -39.71 26.42 2.68
C ALA A 60 -39.88 27.35 1.46
N ALA A 61 -39.50 26.82 0.29
CA ALA A 61 -40.23 27.01 -0.95
C ALA A 61 -40.16 25.74 -1.82
N GLU A 62 -41.33 25.36 -2.29
CA GLU A 62 -41.69 24.19 -3.07
C GLU A 62 -41.37 24.36 -4.57
N SER A 63 -41.28 23.23 -5.27
CA SER A 63 -41.61 23.05 -6.70
C SER A 63 -40.69 23.66 -7.77
N ALA A 64 -40.04 22.79 -8.56
CA ALA A 64 -40.49 22.52 -9.93
C ALA A 64 -39.60 21.50 -10.66
N GLN A 65 -40.26 20.44 -11.08
CA GLN A 65 -39.92 19.48 -12.13
C GLN A 65 -39.37 20.15 -13.41
N ALA A 66 -38.20 19.70 -13.87
CA ALA A 66 -37.79 19.85 -15.26
C ALA A 66 -37.13 18.55 -15.74
N GLN A 67 -37.98 17.69 -16.29
CA GLN A 67 -37.63 16.54 -17.09
C GLN A 67 -37.09 17.06 -18.44
N SER A 68 -35.87 16.70 -18.81
CA SER A 68 -35.39 16.81 -20.19
C SER A 68 -34.43 15.66 -20.46
N ALA A 69 -35.00 14.61 -21.04
CA ALA A 69 -34.25 13.59 -21.76
C ALA A 69 -33.72 14.21 -23.07
N ALA A 70 -32.41 14.15 -23.26
CA ALA A 70 -31.80 14.22 -24.57
C ALA A 70 -30.58 13.30 -24.56
N SER A 71 -30.82 12.04 -24.94
CA SER A 71 -29.78 11.09 -25.31
C SER A 71 -28.95 11.71 -26.44
N SER A 72 -27.72 12.10 -26.11
CA SER A 72 -26.65 12.33 -27.09
C SER A 72 -25.50 11.42 -26.70
N SER A 73 -25.56 10.18 -27.17
CA SER A 73 -24.46 9.22 -27.09
C SER A 73 -23.36 9.62 -28.07
N THR A 74 -22.65 10.70 -27.74
CA THR A 74 -21.27 10.86 -28.14
C THR A 74 -20.46 10.21 -27.02
N THR A 75 -19.94 9.00 -27.26
CA THR A 75 -18.98 8.37 -26.37
C THR A 75 -17.76 9.27 -26.31
N ASP A 76 -17.72 10.10 -25.28
CA ASP A 76 -16.62 10.99 -24.97
C ASP A 76 -15.46 10.12 -24.49
N ALA A 77 -14.52 9.84 -25.39
CA ALA A 77 -13.31 9.10 -25.06
C ALA A 77 -12.49 9.83 -23.97
N GLY A 78 -12.65 11.15 -23.83
CA GLY A 78 -12.07 11.95 -22.76
C GLY A 78 -12.62 11.59 -21.38
N ALA A 79 -13.95 11.58 -21.22
CA ALA A 79 -14.60 11.18 -19.97
C ALA A 79 -14.33 9.72 -19.59
N ALA A 80 -14.20 8.81 -20.57
CA ALA A 80 -13.88 7.40 -20.28
C ALA A 80 -12.44 7.23 -19.74
N ALA A 81 -11.47 7.97 -20.29
CA ALA A 81 -10.09 7.95 -19.81
C ALA A 81 -9.95 8.59 -18.42
N ASP A 82 -10.63 9.72 -18.18
CA ASP A 82 -10.66 10.40 -16.88
C ASP A 82 -11.33 9.53 -15.79
N ALA A 83 -12.43 8.86 -16.13
CA ALA A 83 -13.10 7.93 -15.23
C ALA A 83 -12.23 6.70 -14.91
N ALA A 84 -11.51 6.15 -15.89
CA ALA A 84 -10.60 5.03 -15.68
C ALA A 84 -9.44 5.40 -14.74
N GLN A 85 -8.80 6.55 -14.98
CA GLN A 85 -7.71 7.05 -14.13
C GLN A 85 -8.19 7.34 -12.69
N THR A 86 -9.41 7.85 -12.53
CA THR A 86 -10.04 8.07 -11.22
C THR A 86 -10.30 6.75 -10.49
N ALA A 87 -10.76 5.72 -11.22
CA ALA A 87 -10.99 4.40 -10.66
C ALA A 87 -9.68 3.73 -10.21
N GLU A 88 -8.63 3.78 -11.04
CA GLU A 88 -7.30 3.27 -10.69
C GLU A 88 -6.73 4.00 -9.46
N GLY A 89 -6.84 5.33 -9.39
CA GLY A 89 -6.41 6.11 -8.23
C GLY A 89 -7.12 5.69 -6.93
N THR A 90 -8.44 5.49 -7.01
CA THR A 90 -9.23 5.01 -5.86
C THR A 90 -8.78 3.62 -5.40
N LEU A 91 -8.52 2.72 -6.36
CA LEU A 91 -8.09 1.35 -6.06
C LEU A 91 -6.69 1.32 -5.44
N ILE A 92 -5.76 2.15 -5.92
CA ILE A 92 -4.42 2.31 -5.34
C ILE A 92 -4.52 2.82 -3.90
N GLU A 93 -5.36 3.81 -3.61
CA GLU A 93 -5.55 4.33 -2.25
C GLU A 93 -6.10 3.25 -1.31
N GLN A 94 -7.08 2.47 -1.75
CA GLN A 94 -7.60 1.33 -1.01
C GLN A 94 -6.53 0.27 -0.71
N ALA A 95 -5.69 -0.04 -1.70
CA ALA A 95 -4.57 -0.96 -1.53
C ALA A 95 -3.56 -0.43 -0.48
N LYS A 96 -3.15 0.83 -0.59
CA LYS A 96 -2.24 1.49 0.37
C LYS A 96 -2.81 1.49 1.78
N GLN A 97 -4.09 1.82 1.94
CA GLN A 97 -4.77 1.81 3.23
C GLN A 97 -4.83 0.39 3.82
N THR A 98 -5.13 -0.62 2.99
CA THR A 98 -5.20 -2.02 3.42
C THR A 98 -3.83 -2.52 3.88
N ILE A 99 -2.77 -2.25 3.12
CA ILE A 99 -1.39 -2.55 3.51
C ILE A 99 -1.08 -1.87 4.85
N THR A 100 -1.38 -0.58 4.99
CA THR A 100 -1.15 0.17 6.23
C THR A 100 -1.85 -0.48 7.42
N GLN A 101 -3.10 -0.87 7.24
CA GLN A 101 -3.92 -1.45 8.31
C GLN A 101 -3.42 -2.83 8.76
N LEU A 102 -2.92 -3.66 7.84
CA LEU A 102 -2.52 -5.03 8.12
C LEU A 102 -1.05 -5.17 8.53
N THR A 103 -0.18 -4.31 7.99
CA THR A 103 1.28 -4.39 8.19
C THR A 103 1.83 -3.32 9.13
N GLY A 104 1.14 -2.18 9.24
CA GLY A 104 1.64 -0.99 9.94
C GLY A 104 2.59 -0.12 9.12
N TYR A 105 2.90 -0.47 7.86
CA TYR A 105 3.69 0.39 6.98
C TYR A 105 2.88 1.63 6.58
N VAL A 106 3.44 2.83 6.82
CA VAL A 106 2.79 4.10 6.49
C VAL A 106 3.65 4.84 5.49
N GLU A 107 3.08 5.17 4.33
CA GLU A 107 3.76 5.96 3.30
C GLU A 107 4.22 7.31 3.88
N SER A 108 5.53 7.53 3.85
CA SER A 108 6.20 8.65 4.52
C SER A 108 7.64 8.75 4.04
N ASP A 109 8.43 9.63 4.65
CA ASP A 109 9.88 9.66 4.41
C ASP A 109 10.57 8.35 4.84
N VAL A 110 9.92 7.49 5.63
CA VAL A 110 10.45 6.19 6.09
C VAL A 110 10.08 5.04 5.15
N TYR A 111 8.88 5.05 4.56
CA TYR A 111 8.42 4.00 3.66
C TYR A 111 7.86 4.57 2.36
N LEU A 112 8.34 4.04 1.24
CA LEU A 112 7.84 4.33 -0.11
C LEU A 112 6.93 3.19 -0.57
N PHE A 113 5.79 3.56 -1.14
CA PHE A 113 4.85 2.62 -1.75
C PHE A 113 4.93 2.78 -3.26
N ILE A 114 5.63 1.86 -3.91
CA ILE A 114 5.81 1.86 -5.37
C ILE A 114 4.70 1.01 -5.97
N VAL A 115 3.81 1.64 -6.73
CA VAL A 115 2.81 0.94 -7.53
C VAL A 115 3.52 0.36 -8.76
N GLU A 116 3.63 -0.96 -8.82
CA GLU A 116 4.30 -1.66 -9.92
C GLU A 116 3.33 -1.90 -11.08
N GLU A 117 2.09 -2.27 -10.76
CA GLU A 117 1.08 -2.64 -11.74
C GLU A 117 -0.34 -2.37 -11.21
N VAL A 118 -1.22 -1.95 -12.11
CA VAL A 118 -2.67 -1.93 -11.90
C VAL A 118 -3.29 -2.67 -13.08
N GLU A 119 -3.89 -3.84 -12.83
CA GLU A 119 -4.54 -4.66 -13.85
C GLU A 119 -5.97 -5.00 -13.42
N GLY A 120 -6.94 -4.47 -14.15
CA GLY A 120 -8.36 -4.69 -13.84
C GLY A 120 -8.72 -4.17 -12.45
N ASN A 121 -8.99 -5.08 -11.52
CA ASN A 121 -9.31 -4.75 -10.13
C ASN A 121 -8.21 -5.17 -9.13
N GLU A 122 -6.99 -5.40 -9.64
CA GLU A 122 -5.84 -5.81 -8.84
C GLU A 122 -4.74 -4.74 -8.89
N VAL A 123 -4.08 -4.49 -7.75
CA VAL A 123 -2.94 -3.57 -7.64
C VAL A 123 -1.76 -4.29 -7.01
N THR A 124 -0.60 -4.22 -7.66
CA THR A 124 0.67 -4.71 -7.12
C THR A 124 1.49 -3.55 -6.60
N ILE A 125 1.90 -3.63 -5.32
CA ILE A 125 2.68 -2.59 -4.64
C ILE A 125 3.93 -3.19 -4.04
N ASN A 126 5.10 -2.62 -4.35
CA ASN A 126 6.32 -2.86 -3.59
C ASN A 126 6.49 -1.80 -2.50
N VAL A 127 6.53 -2.24 -1.24
CA VAL A 127 6.84 -1.37 -0.10
C VAL A 127 8.34 -1.43 0.15
N ARG A 128 8.96 -0.25 0.26
CA ARG A 128 10.40 -0.11 0.48
C ARG A 128 10.66 0.80 1.67
N GLU A 129 11.66 0.46 2.47
CA GLU A 129 12.27 1.42 3.38
C GLU A 129 12.99 2.49 2.58
N ASN A 130 12.79 3.74 2.98
CA ASN A 130 13.42 4.92 2.41
C ASN A 130 14.43 5.48 3.41
N GLY A 131 15.54 4.78 3.55
CA GLY A 131 16.67 5.22 4.36
C GLY A 131 17.61 6.13 3.55
N PRO A 132 18.30 7.08 4.20
CA PRO A 132 19.29 7.94 3.53
C PRO A 132 20.47 7.15 2.94
N GLU A 133 20.77 5.97 3.50
CA GLU A 133 21.95 5.17 3.13
C GLU A 133 21.60 3.93 2.29
N THR A 134 20.38 3.41 2.43
CA THR A 134 19.94 2.16 1.76
C THR A 134 18.43 2.15 1.57
N ALA A 135 17.99 1.73 0.39
CA ALA A 135 16.59 1.48 0.06
C ALA A 135 16.36 -0.01 -0.17
N SER A 136 15.68 -0.67 0.76
CA SER A 136 15.37 -2.11 0.70
C SER A 136 13.87 -2.34 0.57
N SER A 137 13.48 -3.33 -0.23
CA SER A 137 12.09 -3.82 -0.23
C SER A 137 11.80 -4.55 1.08
N VAL A 138 10.69 -4.20 1.72
CA VAL A 138 10.20 -4.86 2.95
C VAL A 138 9.03 -5.77 2.68
N GLY A 139 8.30 -5.56 1.58
CA GLY A 139 7.21 -6.42 1.18
C GLY A 139 6.76 -6.19 -0.26
N PHE A 140 6.21 -7.22 -0.87
CA PHE A 140 5.56 -7.17 -2.17
C PHE A 140 4.14 -7.63 -1.99
N TYR A 141 3.20 -6.72 -2.24
CA TYR A 141 1.80 -6.92 -1.95
C TYR A 141 0.97 -6.89 -3.23
N ARG A 142 -0.09 -7.68 -3.22
CA ARG A 142 -1.10 -7.69 -4.27
C ARG A 142 -2.47 -7.57 -3.64
N TYR A 143 -3.20 -6.52 -3.99
CA TYR A 143 -4.51 -6.21 -3.46
C TYR A 143 -5.57 -6.46 -4.52
N ASP A 144 -6.59 -7.26 -4.19
CA ASP A 144 -7.77 -7.46 -5.04
C ASP A 144 -8.92 -6.59 -4.53
N GLY A 145 -9.28 -5.55 -5.28
CA GLY A 145 -10.38 -4.64 -4.95
C GLY A 145 -11.76 -5.28 -4.96
N SER A 146 -11.91 -6.50 -5.49
CA SER A 146 -13.19 -7.20 -5.57
C SER A 146 -13.50 -7.90 -4.25
N THR A 147 -12.46 -8.47 -3.65
CA THR A 147 -12.54 -9.25 -2.42
C THR A 147 -12.05 -8.46 -1.20
N GLY A 148 -11.28 -7.39 -1.42
CA GLY A 148 -10.56 -6.66 -0.38
C GLY A 148 -9.39 -7.44 0.21
N GLU A 149 -8.99 -8.55 -0.41
CA GLU A 149 -7.92 -9.40 0.09
C GLU A 149 -6.55 -8.82 -0.23
N LEU A 150 -5.64 -8.92 0.73
CA LEU A 150 -4.24 -8.62 0.55
C LEU A 150 -3.45 -9.93 0.49
N LEU A 151 -2.67 -10.09 -0.57
CA LEU A 151 -1.70 -11.15 -0.71
C LEU A 151 -0.29 -10.56 -0.53
N GLU A 152 0.60 -11.33 0.09
CA GLU A 152 2.02 -11.01 0.20
C GLU A 152 2.84 -12.08 -0.52
N MET A 153 3.85 -11.65 -1.26
CA MET A 153 4.80 -12.56 -1.90
C MET A 153 5.79 -13.10 -0.88
N ASP A 154 5.89 -14.42 -0.80
CA ASP A 154 7.03 -15.06 -0.16
C ASP A 154 8.26 -14.85 -1.07
N VAL A 155 9.24 -14.09 -0.58
CA VAL A 155 10.43 -13.71 -1.36
C VAL A 155 11.37 -14.88 -1.68
N VAL A 156 11.20 -16.03 -1.03
CA VAL A 156 11.99 -17.24 -1.28
C VAL A 156 11.36 -18.07 -2.39
N THR A 157 10.03 -18.21 -2.38
CA THR A 157 9.30 -19.05 -3.34
C THR A 157 8.75 -18.28 -4.53
N GLY A 158 8.53 -16.97 -4.39
CA GLY A 158 7.84 -16.13 -5.36
C GLY A 158 6.32 -16.30 -5.37
N GLU A 159 5.76 -17.11 -4.46
CA GLU A 159 4.31 -17.34 -4.40
C GLU A 159 3.61 -16.25 -3.58
N TYR A 160 2.46 -15.80 -4.07
CA TYR A 160 1.58 -14.89 -3.35
C TYR A 160 0.62 -15.67 -2.47
N THR A 161 0.59 -15.36 -1.18
CA THR A 161 -0.29 -15.99 -0.20
C THR A 161 -1.08 -14.95 0.59
N ARG A 162 -2.22 -15.33 1.16
CA ARG A 162 -3.07 -14.39 1.92
C ARG A 162 -2.32 -13.82 3.12
N HIS A 163 -2.36 -12.50 3.25
CA HIS A 163 -1.80 -11.76 4.37
C HIS A 163 -2.92 -11.19 5.27
N PRO A 164 -2.84 -11.33 6.60
CA PRO A 164 -1.85 -12.15 7.30
C PRO A 164 -2.08 -13.65 7.05
N ALA A 165 -1.00 -14.43 7.11
CA ALA A 165 -1.08 -15.88 6.98
C ALA A 165 -1.97 -16.46 8.08
N GLN A 166 -2.95 -17.27 7.69
CA GLN A 166 -3.82 -17.99 8.61
C GLN A 166 -3.17 -19.36 8.90
N TYR A 167 -2.88 -19.65 10.16
CA TYR A 167 -2.25 -20.89 10.62
C TYR A 167 -3.26 -21.83 11.29
#